data_AF-A0A1F8QPZ4-F1
#
_entry.id   AF-A0A1F8QPZ4-F1
#
_cell.length_a   1.000
_cell.length_b   1.000
_cell.length_c   1.000
_cell.angle_alpha   90.00
_cell.angle_beta   90.00
_cell.angle_gamma   90.00
#
_symmetry.space_group_name_H-M   'P 1'
#
loop_
_entity.id
_entity.type
_entity.pdbx_description
1 polymer ?
#
loop_
_entity_poly.entity_id
_entity_poly.type
_entity_poly.pdbx_seq_one_letter_code
_entity_poly.pdbx_strand_id
1 'polypeptide(L)'
;MEDVLAVYEMPYDPLYPVVCMDETCKQLIGDVYAGIPCAPGRPARVDHEYVRNGVAEVFLEVEPLAGRRHVAATEHRTSKDWAWWIKSMLDERYPDAIQVRLVMDNLNTHCVASLYQAFPPEEARRLAERLDIHYTPKHGSWLNMAEIELSALSGQCLDRRIPDMKTMQSHIGAWENHRNNRHPTIHWRFSNADARIKLRHLYPKL
;
A
#
# COMPACT_ATOMS: atom_id res chain seq x y z
N MET A 1 2.10 -3.33 -18.75
CA MET A 1 3.14 -2.31 -18.51
C MET A 1 2.69 -1.00 -19.10
N GLU A 2 2.48 -0.91 -20.42
CA GLU A 2 2.08 0.37 -21.03
C GLU A 2 0.76 0.93 -20.50
N ASP A 3 -0.17 0.05 -20.14
CA ASP A 3 -1.42 0.37 -19.45
C ASP A 3 -1.20 1.20 -18.17
N VAL A 4 -0.46 0.67 -17.20
CA VAL A 4 -0.09 1.38 -15.95
C VAL A 4 0.64 2.69 -16.23
N LEU A 5 1.58 2.71 -17.19
CA LEU A 5 2.30 3.94 -17.55
C LEU A 5 1.37 5.00 -18.15
N ALA A 6 0.38 4.59 -18.95
CA ALA A 6 -0.61 5.50 -19.51
C ALA A 6 -1.48 6.13 -18.40
N VAL A 7 -1.86 5.37 -17.38
CA VAL A 7 -2.57 5.88 -16.20
C VAL A 7 -1.74 6.92 -15.45
N TYR A 8 -0.44 6.67 -15.28
CA TYR A 8 0.47 7.61 -14.61
C TYR A 8 0.77 8.88 -15.39
N GLU A 9 0.56 8.88 -16.71
CA GLU A 9 0.66 10.07 -17.56
C GLU A 9 -0.62 10.91 -17.56
N MET A 10 -1.73 10.41 -17.01
CA MET A 10 -3.00 11.16 -16.96
C MET A 10 -2.89 12.39 -16.04
N PRO A 11 -3.56 13.50 -16.38
CA PRO A 11 -3.65 14.65 -15.49
C PRO A 11 -4.43 14.28 -14.23
N TYR A 12 -4.20 15.04 -13.16
CA TYR A 12 -4.95 14.90 -11.92
C TYR A 12 -6.44 15.21 -12.13
N ASP A 13 -7.31 14.29 -11.70
CA ASP A 13 -8.77 14.45 -11.71
C ASP A 13 -9.36 13.86 -10.42
N PRO A 14 -9.95 14.69 -9.52
CA PRO A 14 -10.49 14.21 -8.26
C PRO A 14 -11.75 13.33 -8.41
N LEU A 15 -12.44 13.38 -9.55
CA LEU A 15 -13.57 12.48 -9.83
C LEU A 15 -13.11 11.10 -10.31
N TYR A 16 -11.87 11.03 -10.80
CA TYR A 16 -11.22 9.81 -11.26
C TYR A 16 -9.80 9.65 -10.69
N PRO A 17 -9.66 9.59 -9.35
CA PRO A 17 -8.36 9.58 -8.71
C PRO A 17 -7.58 8.32 -9.09
N VAL A 18 -6.27 8.49 -9.27
CA VAL A 18 -5.34 7.36 -9.41
C VAL A 18 -4.88 6.96 -8.02
N VAL A 19 -5.22 5.74 -7.61
CA VAL A 19 -4.85 5.17 -6.32
C VAL A 19 -3.98 3.96 -6.57
N CYS A 20 -2.77 3.95 -5.99
CA CYS A 20 -1.88 2.80 -6.00
C CYS A 20 -2.01 2.08 -4.67
N MET A 21 -2.14 0.76 -4.69
CA MET A 21 -2.32 -0.07 -3.50
C MET A 21 -1.37 -1.26 -3.53
N ASP A 22 -0.89 -1.63 -2.35
CA ASP A 22 -0.04 -2.79 -2.13
C ASP A 22 -0.07 -3.20 -0.64
N GLU A 23 0.53 -4.33 -0.33
CA GLU A 23 0.63 -4.86 1.01
C GLU A 23 2.06 -5.28 1.37
N THR A 24 2.34 -5.21 2.67
CA THR A 24 3.56 -5.80 3.23
C THR A 24 3.24 -6.54 4.51
N CYS A 25 4.19 -7.32 5.02
CA CYS A 25 4.05 -7.95 6.33
C CYS A 25 5.22 -7.61 7.23
N LYS A 26 4.97 -7.55 8.54
CA LYS A 26 5.98 -7.25 9.54
C LYS A 26 5.84 -8.19 10.72
N GLN A 27 6.94 -8.88 11.05
CA GLN A 27 7.00 -9.68 12.27
C GLN A 27 6.83 -8.79 13.50
N LEU A 28 5.94 -9.22 14.39
CA LEU A 28 5.78 -8.63 15.71
C LEU A 28 6.86 -9.23 16.61
N ILE A 29 7.73 -8.37 17.11
CA ILE A 29 8.93 -8.75 17.88
C ILE A 29 8.92 -8.01 19.20
N GLY A 30 8.84 -8.77 20.29
CA GLY A 30 9.01 -8.28 21.66
C GLY A 30 10.39 -8.61 22.23
N ASP A 31 10.73 -7.96 23.34
CA ASP A 31 11.99 -8.17 24.05
C ASP A 31 11.83 -9.26 25.13
N VAL A 32 12.82 -10.14 25.27
CA VAL A 32 12.87 -11.10 26.39
C VAL A 32 13.26 -10.40 27.68
N TYR A 33 14.26 -9.52 27.60
CA TYR A 33 14.75 -8.71 28.72
C TYR A 33 14.59 -7.23 28.40
N ALA A 34 14.23 -6.44 29.41
CA ALA A 34 14.15 -5.00 29.27
C ALA A 34 15.50 -4.42 28.84
N GLY A 35 15.49 -3.58 27.81
CA GLY A 35 16.68 -2.87 27.35
C GLY A 35 17.25 -1.94 28.42
N ILE A 36 18.55 -1.65 28.30
CA ILE A 36 19.23 -0.70 29.18
C ILE A 36 19.07 0.70 28.57
N PRO A 37 18.47 1.67 29.30
CA PRO A 37 18.27 3.02 28.78
C PRO A 37 19.61 3.73 28.55
N CYS A 38 19.57 4.79 27.75
CA CYS A 38 20.74 5.64 27.54
C CYS A 38 21.16 6.36 28.84
N ALA A 39 22.46 6.62 28.97
CA ALA A 39 23.05 7.43 30.02
C ALA A 39 24.22 8.26 29.44
N PRO A 40 24.74 9.29 30.13
CA PRO A 40 25.88 10.06 29.63
C PRO A 40 27.06 9.13 29.26
N GLY A 41 27.47 9.18 27.98
CA GLY A 41 28.53 8.33 27.42
C GLY A 41 28.15 6.87 27.15
N ARG A 42 26.87 6.49 27.31
CA ARG A 42 26.38 5.12 27.13
C ARG A 42 25.11 5.12 26.24
N PRO A 43 25.18 4.63 24.99
CA PRO A 43 23.98 4.48 24.17
C PRO A 43 23.03 3.45 24.78
N ALA A 44 21.74 3.56 24.44
CA ALA A 44 20.76 2.55 24.80
C ALA A 44 21.17 1.19 24.24
N ARG A 45 20.92 0.12 24.99
CA ARG A 45 21.25 -1.26 24.59
C ARG A 45 19.99 -2.10 24.57
N VAL A 46 19.82 -2.83 23.49
CA VAL A 46 18.74 -3.80 23.31
C VAL A 46 19.37 -5.19 23.35
N ASP A 47 18.72 -6.13 24.05
CA ASP A 47 19.21 -7.49 24.08
C ASP A 47 19.02 -8.17 22.71
N HIS A 48 19.98 -8.99 22.33
CA HIS A 48 19.91 -9.77 21.10
C HIS A 48 18.77 -10.81 21.11
N GLU A 49 18.40 -11.33 22.29
CA GLU A 49 17.27 -12.23 22.45
C GLU A 49 15.94 -11.49 22.24
N TYR A 50 15.00 -12.16 21.57
CA TYR A 50 13.69 -11.62 21.24
C TYR A 50 12.62 -12.70 21.20
N VAL A 51 11.37 -12.31 21.37
CA VAL A 51 10.19 -13.18 21.24
C VAL A 51 9.42 -12.80 19.99
N ARG A 52 8.99 -13.80 19.21
CA ARG A 52 8.11 -13.59 18.05
C ARG A 52 6.66 -13.70 18.48
N ASN A 53 5.91 -12.63 18.27
CA ASN A 53 4.51 -12.50 18.67
C ASN A 53 3.55 -12.59 17.46
N GLY A 54 3.99 -13.25 16.38
CA GLY A 54 3.24 -13.38 15.13
C GLY A 54 3.69 -12.39 14.05
N VAL A 55 2.79 -12.17 13.09
CA VAL A 55 3.02 -11.30 11.93
C VAL A 55 1.80 -10.39 11.79
N ALA A 56 2.05 -9.11 11.58
CA ALA A 56 1.04 -8.16 11.14
C ALA A 56 1.10 -8.05 9.61
N GLU A 57 -0.05 -8.08 8.97
CA GLU A 57 -0.21 -7.68 7.57
C GLU A 57 -0.47 -6.18 7.54
N VAL A 58 0.02 -5.48 6.53
CA VAL A 58 -0.09 -4.03 6.40
C VAL A 58 -0.60 -3.72 5.01
N PHE A 59 -1.80 -3.15 4.94
CA PHE A 59 -2.37 -2.61 3.72
C PHE A 59 -1.97 -1.14 3.57
N LEU A 60 -1.60 -0.74 2.36
CA LEU A 60 -1.29 0.64 2.02
C LEU A 60 -1.98 1.02 0.72
N GLU A 61 -2.62 2.18 0.71
CA GLU A 61 -3.03 2.86 -0.51
C GLU A 61 -2.49 4.29 -0.53
N VAL A 62 -2.15 4.80 -1.71
CA VAL A 62 -1.68 6.17 -1.92
C VAL A 62 -2.30 6.75 -3.17
N GLU A 63 -2.75 8.01 -3.10
CA GLU A 63 -3.09 8.84 -4.24
C GLU A 63 -1.85 9.70 -4.59
N PRO A 64 -1.04 9.31 -5.59
CA PRO A 64 0.30 9.85 -5.81
C PRO A 64 0.32 11.37 -6.01
N LEU A 65 -0.65 11.89 -6.77
CA LEU A 65 -0.70 13.30 -7.17
C LEU A 65 -1.38 14.20 -6.13
N ALA A 66 -2.31 13.68 -5.33
CA ALA A 66 -2.90 14.43 -4.21
C ALA A 66 -2.02 14.41 -2.96
N GLY A 67 -1.05 13.50 -2.91
CA GLY A 67 -0.17 13.35 -1.77
C GLY A 67 -0.95 12.95 -0.52
N ARG A 68 -1.88 12.00 -0.64
CA ARG A 68 -2.64 11.40 0.45
C ARG A 68 -2.40 9.88 0.45
N ARG A 69 -2.34 9.27 1.64
CA ARG A 69 -2.31 7.81 1.79
C ARG A 69 -3.19 7.37 2.95
N HIS A 70 -3.55 6.09 2.93
CA HIS A 70 -4.10 5.39 4.07
C HIS A 70 -3.34 4.09 4.31
N VAL A 71 -3.07 3.79 5.58
CA VAL A 71 -2.32 2.59 5.97
C VAL A 71 -2.98 1.94 7.18
N ALA A 72 -3.16 0.61 7.15
CA ALA A 72 -3.62 -0.11 8.32
C ALA A 72 -2.85 -1.41 8.52
N ALA A 73 -2.58 -1.73 9.79
CA ALA A 73 -2.13 -3.06 10.18
C ALA A 73 -3.32 -3.94 10.56
N THR A 74 -3.37 -5.13 9.98
CA THR A 74 -4.41 -6.14 10.14
C THR A 74 -3.78 -7.48 10.53
N GLU A 75 -4.60 -8.38 11.07
CA GLU A 75 -4.13 -9.74 11.40
C GLU A 75 -3.97 -10.62 10.14
N HIS A 76 -4.72 -10.31 9.08
CA HIS A 76 -4.83 -11.12 7.88
C HIS A 76 -4.90 -10.27 6.61
N ARG A 77 -4.55 -10.89 5.48
CA ARG A 77 -4.66 -10.33 4.11
C ARG A 77 -5.45 -11.26 3.16
N THR A 78 -6.61 -11.70 3.60
CA THR A 78 -7.48 -12.58 2.80
C THR A 78 -8.22 -11.80 1.71
N SER A 79 -8.85 -12.51 0.76
CA SER A 79 -9.79 -11.91 -0.20
C SER A 79 -10.89 -11.08 0.45
N LYS A 80 -11.35 -11.49 1.65
CA LYS A 80 -12.37 -10.72 2.40
C LYS A 80 -11.79 -9.44 2.99
N ASP A 81 -10.57 -9.50 3.52
CA ASP A 81 -9.89 -8.32 4.06
C ASP A 81 -9.65 -7.29 2.95
N TRP A 82 -9.20 -7.75 1.78
CA TRP A 82 -9.09 -6.91 0.59
C TRP A 82 -10.43 -6.30 0.18
N ALA A 83 -11.51 -7.08 0.15
CA ALA A 83 -12.83 -6.57 -0.21
C ALA A 83 -13.33 -5.49 0.77
N TRP A 84 -13.12 -5.67 2.07
CA TRP A 84 -13.43 -4.65 3.08
C TRP A 84 -12.54 -3.41 2.93
N TRP A 85 -11.25 -3.59 2.64
CA TRP A 85 -10.33 -2.49 2.35
C TRP A 85 -10.83 -1.62 1.20
N ILE A 86 -11.21 -2.25 0.08
CA ILE A 86 -11.78 -1.59 -1.10
C ILE A 86 -13.11 -0.90 -0.78
N LYS A 87 -13.99 -1.54 -0.02
CA LYS A 87 -15.26 -0.92 0.38
C LYS A 87 -15.01 0.36 1.16
N SER A 88 -14.16 0.33 2.18
CA SER A 88 -13.83 1.53 2.96
C SER A 88 -13.10 2.59 2.12
N MET A 89 -12.25 2.18 1.16
CA MET A 89 -11.64 3.11 0.20
C MET A 89 -12.72 3.88 -0.55
N LEU A 90 -13.64 3.16 -1.18
CA LEU A 90 -14.65 3.73 -2.05
C LEU A 90 -15.71 4.54 -1.28
N ASP A 91 -16.15 4.04 -0.12
CA ASP A 91 -17.27 4.64 0.58
C ASP A 91 -16.87 5.72 1.60
N GLU A 92 -15.66 5.64 2.17
CA GLU A 92 -15.23 6.57 3.22
C GLU A 92 -14.16 7.56 2.74
N ARG A 93 -13.21 7.11 1.91
CA ARG A 93 -12.06 7.92 1.50
C ARG A 93 -12.27 8.62 0.16
N TYR A 94 -13.00 7.98 -0.76
CA TYR A 94 -13.36 8.52 -2.06
C TYR A 94 -14.89 8.49 -2.32
N PRO A 95 -15.73 8.99 -1.40
CA PRO A 95 -17.19 8.91 -1.55
C PRO A 95 -17.70 9.63 -2.80
N ASP A 96 -17.06 10.73 -3.18
CA ASP A 96 -17.48 11.58 -4.30
C ASP A 96 -16.84 11.19 -5.64
N ALA A 97 -15.90 10.23 -5.64
CA ALA A 97 -15.29 9.75 -6.87
C ALA A 97 -16.29 8.93 -7.68
N ILE A 98 -16.40 9.25 -8.97
CA ILE A 98 -17.21 8.48 -9.93
C ILE A 98 -16.60 7.09 -10.08
N GLN A 99 -15.28 7.03 -10.26
CA GLN A 99 -14.55 5.78 -10.41
C GLN A 99 -13.10 5.95 -9.95
N VAL A 100 -12.57 5.01 -9.18
CA VAL A 100 -11.17 5.01 -8.76
C VAL A 100 -10.34 4.19 -9.74
N ARG A 101 -9.28 4.81 -10.31
CA ARG A 101 -8.28 4.13 -11.13
C ARG A 101 -7.29 3.45 -10.20
N LEU A 102 -7.53 2.18 -9.91
CA LEU A 102 -6.79 1.40 -8.93
C LEU A 102 -5.63 0.65 -9.60
N VAL A 103 -4.40 1.03 -9.26
CA VAL A 103 -3.19 0.31 -9.66
C VAL A 103 -2.75 -0.61 -8.52
N MET A 104 -2.57 -1.89 -8.82
CA MET A 104 -2.11 -2.88 -7.85
C MET A 104 -1.37 -4.05 -8.54
N ASP A 105 -0.78 -4.94 -7.76
CA ASP A 105 -0.23 -6.19 -8.28
C ASP A 105 -1.32 -7.18 -8.71
N ASN A 106 -0.91 -8.31 -9.31
CA ASN A 106 -1.82 -9.35 -9.80
C ASN A 106 -1.89 -10.53 -8.83
N LEU A 107 -2.07 -10.24 -7.54
CA LEU A 107 -2.36 -11.26 -6.52
C LEU A 107 -3.75 -11.87 -6.75
N ASN A 108 -3.93 -13.14 -6.40
CA ASN A 108 -5.20 -13.85 -6.62
C ASN A 108 -6.38 -13.25 -5.84
N THR A 109 -6.11 -12.54 -4.74
CA THR A 109 -7.10 -11.80 -3.94
C THR A 109 -7.52 -10.49 -4.60
N HIS A 110 -6.73 -9.94 -5.52
CA HIS A 110 -6.94 -8.64 -6.16
C HIS A 110 -7.84 -8.78 -7.37
N CYS A 111 -9.10 -9.13 -7.14
CA CYS A 111 -10.07 -9.25 -8.21
C CYS A 111 -11.49 -8.97 -7.76
N VAL A 112 -12.34 -8.59 -8.71
CA VAL A 112 -13.77 -8.34 -8.47
C VAL A 112 -14.47 -9.55 -7.82
N ALA A 113 -14.02 -10.78 -8.10
CA ALA A 113 -14.58 -11.98 -7.47
C ALA A 113 -14.44 -11.97 -5.94
N SER A 114 -13.37 -11.36 -5.38
CA SER A 114 -13.23 -11.17 -3.93
C SER A 114 -14.34 -10.30 -3.33
N LEU A 115 -14.85 -9.31 -4.09
CA LEU A 115 -16.00 -8.49 -3.66
C LEU A 115 -17.26 -9.34 -3.54
N TYR A 116 -17.53 -10.21 -4.54
CA TYR A 116 -18.66 -11.14 -4.52
C TYR A 116 -18.52 -12.23 -3.46
N GLN A 117 -17.29 -12.54 -3.04
CA GLN A 117 -17.05 -13.45 -1.92
C GLN A 117 -17.38 -12.81 -0.56
N ALA A 118 -17.22 -11.49 -0.43
CA ALA A 118 -17.40 -10.77 0.82
C ALA A 118 -18.79 -10.15 0.99
N PHE A 119 -19.44 -9.73 -0.10
CA PHE A 119 -20.66 -8.93 -0.08
C PHE A 119 -21.80 -9.55 -0.90
N PRO A 120 -23.07 -9.18 -0.62
CA PRO A 120 -24.19 -9.51 -1.49
C PRO A 120 -23.97 -9.02 -2.93
N PRO A 121 -24.54 -9.69 -3.96
CA PRO A 121 -24.28 -9.36 -5.36
C PRO A 121 -24.52 -7.90 -5.75
N GLU A 122 -25.57 -7.26 -5.22
CA GLU A 122 -25.86 -5.84 -5.49
C GLU A 122 -24.75 -4.92 -4.98
N GLU A 123 -24.25 -5.17 -3.77
CA GLU A 123 -23.18 -4.37 -3.17
C GLU A 123 -21.83 -4.63 -3.84
N ALA A 124 -21.51 -5.90 -4.11
CA ALA A 124 -20.30 -6.27 -4.84
C ALA A 124 -20.26 -5.64 -6.24
N ARG A 125 -21.41 -5.62 -6.94
CA ARG A 125 -21.55 -4.96 -8.24
C ARG A 125 -21.37 -3.45 -8.13
N ARG A 126 -22.03 -2.80 -7.17
CA ARG A 126 -21.89 -1.35 -6.92
C ARG A 126 -20.43 -0.96 -6.70
N LEU A 127 -19.69 -1.73 -5.90
CA LEU A 127 -18.27 -1.50 -5.66
C LEU A 127 -17.43 -1.73 -6.92
N ALA A 128 -17.68 -2.81 -7.65
CA ALA A 128 -16.94 -3.15 -8.87
C ALA A 128 -17.12 -2.09 -9.97
N GLU A 129 -18.32 -1.53 -10.13
CA GLU A 129 -18.61 -0.46 -11.10
C GLU A 129 -17.89 0.85 -10.79
N ARG A 130 -17.42 1.03 -9.54
CA ARG A 130 -16.63 2.19 -9.11
C ARG A 130 -15.12 1.96 -9.20
N LEU A 131 -14.66 0.84 -9.77
CA LEU A 131 -13.24 0.54 -9.95
C LEU A 131 -12.87 0.49 -11.43
N ASP A 132 -11.73 1.10 -11.75
CA ASP A 132 -11.00 0.90 -13.01
C ASP A 132 -9.65 0.29 -12.65
N ILE A 133 -9.50 -1.02 -12.84
CA ILE A 133 -8.36 -1.78 -12.28
C ILE A 133 -7.25 -1.94 -13.32
N HIS A 134 -6.05 -1.51 -12.93
CA HIS A 134 -4.83 -1.62 -13.72
C HIS A 134 -3.80 -2.48 -13.00
N TYR A 135 -3.53 -3.67 -13.55
CA TYR A 135 -2.57 -4.59 -12.96
C TYR A 135 -1.15 -4.27 -13.41
N THR A 136 -0.23 -4.21 -12.45
CA THR A 136 1.19 -4.26 -12.78
C THR A 136 1.54 -5.62 -13.41
N PRO A 137 2.49 -5.68 -14.36
CA PRO A 137 2.95 -6.93 -14.93
C PRO A 137 3.47 -7.88 -13.84
N LYS A 138 3.41 -9.19 -14.09
CA LYS A 138 4.10 -10.16 -13.24
C LYS A 138 5.59 -9.80 -13.15
N HIS A 139 6.14 -9.83 -11.94
CA HIS A 139 7.51 -9.39 -11.63
C HIS A 139 7.78 -7.90 -11.92
N GLY A 140 6.74 -7.09 -12.07
CA GLY A 140 6.81 -5.66 -12.34
C GLY A 140 6.48 -4.78 -11.13
N SER A 141 6.69 -5.24 -9.89
CA SER A 141 6.33 -4.49 -8.68
C SER A 141 7.02 -3.12 -8.60
N TRP A 142 8.18 -2.96 -9.23
CA TRP A 142 8.86 -1.66 -9.36
C TRP A 142 8.02 -0.57 -10.04
N LEU A 143 6.98 -0.94 -10.79
CA LEU A 143 6.02 0.00 -11.37
C LEU A 143 4.96 0.47 -10.38
N ASN A 144 4.69 -0.24 -9.29
CA ASN A 144 3.67 0.14 -8.34
C ASN A 144 4.16 1.29 -7.45
N MET A 145 3.56 2.48 -7.54
CA MET A 145 3.98 3.61 -6.69
C MET A 145 3.70 3.38 -5.19
N ALA A 146 2.82 2.43 -4.84
CA ALA A 146 2.62 2.06 -3.44
C ALA A 146 3.90 1.49 -2.79
N GLU A 147 4.78 0.82 -3.55
CA GLU A 147 6.08 0.32 -3.07
C GLU A 147 7.01 1.46 -2.59
N ILE A 148 6.91 2.65 -3.18
CA ILE A 148 7.66 3.84 -2.75
C ILE A 148 7.21 4.27 -1.34
N GLU A 149 5.90 4.24 -1.10
CA GLU A 149 5.34 4.57 0.21
C GLU A 149 5.59 3.47 1.24
N LEU A 150 5.51 2.20 0.86
CA LEU A 150 5.90 1.08 1.71
C LEU A 150 7.38 1.16 2.12
N SER A 151 8.27 1.52 1.20
CA SER A 151 9.69 1.76 1.50
C SER A 151 9.86 2.90 2.51
N ALA A 152 9.12 3.99 2.34
CA ALA A 152 9.15 5.10 3.28
C ALA A 152 8.58 4.73 4.65
N LEU A 153 7.47 3.98 4.70
CA LEU A 153 6.89 3.47 5.93
C LEU A 153 7.88 2.55 6.66
N SER A 154 8.52 1.65 5.92
CA SER A 154 9.52 0.73 6.45
C SER A 154 10.67 1.46 7.12
N GLY A 155 11.32 2.38 6.40
CA GLY A 155 12.48 3.11 6.91
C GLY A 155 12.16 4.16 7.97
N GLN A 156 10.96 4.76 7.97
CA GLN A 156 10.61 5.84 8.91
C GLN A 156 9.88 5.33 10.16
N CYS A 157 9.14 4.23 10.04
CA CYS A 157 8.25 3.75 11.09
C CYS A 157 8.59 2.33 11.54
N LEU A 158 8.70 1.38 10.61
CA LEU A 158 8.73 -0.06 10.92
C LEU A 158 10.13 -0.64 11.19
N ASP A 159 11.19 0.16 11.01
CA ASP A 159 12.58 -0.23 11.30
C ASP A 159 12.88 -0.21 12.81
N ARG A 160 12.10 -0.96 13.58
CA ARG A 160 12.23 -1.17 15.03
C ARG A 160 11.53 -2.46 15.46
N ARG A 161 11.77 -2.89 16.70
CA ARG A 161 10.98 -3.95 17.34
C ARG A 161 9.60 -3.39 17.72
N ILE A 162 8.55 -4.11 17.34
CA ILE A 162 7.15 -3.75 17.62
C ILE A 162 6.48 -5.00 18.20
N PRO A 163 6.14 -5.01 19.50
CA PRO A 163 5.78 -6.25 20.17
C PRO A 163 4.37 -6.74 19.86
N ASP A 164 3.45 -5.85 19.49
CA ASP A 164 2.03 -6.18 19.38
C ASP A 164 1.29 -5.31 18.34
N MET A 165 0.09 -5.76 17.96
CA MET A 165 -0.75 -5.11 16.96
C MET A 165 -1.19 -3.69 17.36
N LYS A 166 -1.48 -3.46 18.64
CA LYS A 166 -1.94 -2.15 19.12
C LYS A 166 -0.82 -1.11 18.99
N THR A 167 0.40 -1.49 19.34
CA THR A 167 1.60 -0.66 19.15
C THR A 167 1.85 -0.41 17.66
N MET A 168 1.72 -1.44 16.82
CA MET A 168 1.84 -1.31 15.36
C MET A 168 0.85 -0.26 14.79
N GLN A 169 -0.44 -0.40 15.11
CA GLN A 169 -1.49 0.50 14.66
C GLN A 169 -1.26 1.94 15.14
N SER A 170 -0.83 2.11 16.39
CA SER A 170 -0.50 3.45 16.93
C SER A 170 0.67 4.09 16.18
N HIS A 171 1.73 3.34 15.88
CA HIS A 171 2.88 3.85 15.14
C HIS A 171 2.52 4.19 13.68
N ILE A 172 1.78 3.31 13.01
CA ILE A 172 1.30 3.53 11.64
C ILE A 172 0.41 4.78 11.58
N GLY A 173 -0.57 4.91 12.49
CA GLY A 173 -1.45 6.08 12.51
C GLY A 173 -0.71 7.39 12.77
N ALA A 174 0.28 7.39 13.65
CA ALA A 174 1.14 8.57 13.86
C ALA A 174 1.96 8.91 12.61
N TRP A 175 2.53 7.91 11.94
CA TRP A 175 3.29 8.08 10.71
C TRP A 175 2.42 8.60 9.56
N GLU A 176 1.24 8.01 9.36
CA GLU A 176 0.27 8.40 8.33
C GLU A 176 -0.13 9.87 8.52
N ASN A 177 -0.52 10.26 9.73
CA ASN A 177 -0.88 11.65 10.05
C ASN A 177 0.26 12.62 9.76
N HIS A 178 1.47 12.32 10.22
CA HIS A 178 2.63 13.17 9.96
C HIS A 178 2.93 13.29 8.46
N ARG A 179 2.84 12.19 7.71
CA ARG A 179 3.13 12.17 6.28
C ARG A 179 2.05 12.88 5.47
N ASN A 180 0.77 12.64 5.75
CA ASN A 180 -0.35 13.31 5.09
C ASN A 180 -0.33 14.82 5.34
N ASN A 181 0.02 15.29 6.54
CA ASN A 181 0.14 16.73 6.83
C ASN A 181 1.26 17.43 6.04
N ARG A 182 2.25 16.68 5.53
CA ARG A 182 3.31 17.20 4.66
C ARG A 182 2.95 17.19 3.18
N HIS A 183 1.86 16.52 2.81
CA HIS A 183 1.39 16.35 1.44
C HIS A 183 2.48 15.96 0.42
N PRO A 184 3.35 14.96 0.72
CA PRO A 184 4.34 14.52 -0.27
C PRO A 184 3.62 13.88 -1.45
N THR A 185 3.88 14.39 -2.64
CA THR A 185 3.44 13.83 -3.92
C THR A 185 4.51 12.90 -4.49
N ILE A 186 4.08 11.99 -5.36
CA ILE A 186 4.99 11.12 -6.13
C ILE A 186 4.87 11.51 -7.60
N HIS A 187 5.97 11.99 -8.17
CA HIS A 187 6.05 12.38 -9.58
C HIS A 187 6.76 11.30 -10.38
N TRP A 188 5.98 10.45 -11.04
CA TRP A 188 6.51 9.45 -11.96
C TRP A 188 7.03 10.10 -13.24
N ARG A 189 8.19 9.65 -13.72
CA ARG A 189 8.86 10.24 -14.90
C ARG A 189 9.11 9.26 -16.02
N PHE A 190 8.92 7.96 -15.78
CA PHE A 190 9.18 6.93 -16.78
C PHE A 190 7.93 6.76 -17.65
N SER A 191 8.03 7.12 -18.92
CA SER A 191 6.90 7.15 -19.85
C SER A 191 6.81 5.89 -20.71
N ASN A 192 5.71 5.76 -21.45
CA ASN A 192 5.61 4.76 -22.52
C ASN A 192 6.68 4.94 -23.61
N ALA A 193 7.06 6.18 -23.94
CA ALA A 193 8.14 6.45 -24.88
C ALA A 193 9.49 5.93 -24.36
N ASP A 194 9.76 6.10 -23.06
CA ASP A 194 10.93 5.51 -22.42
C ASP A 194 10.91 3.98 -22.45
N ALA A 195 9.76 3.38 -22.12
CA ALA A 195 9.58 1.92 -22.07
C ALA A 195 9.90 1.25 -23.41
N ARG A 196 9.40 1.81 -24.53
CA ARG A 196 9.63 1.28 -25.89
C ARG A 196 11.09 1.27 -26.29
N ILE A 197 11.89 2.18 -25.74
CA ILE A 197 13.33 2.29 -26.01
C ILE A 197 14.12 1.41 -25.02
N LYS A 198 13.97 1.68 -23.72
CA LYS A 198 14.79 1.10 -22.65
C LYS A 198 14.41 -0.36 -22.35
N LEU A 199 13.16 -0.73 -22.54
CA LEU A 199 12.62 -2.05 -22.23
C LEU A 199 12.16 -2.79 -23.49
N ARG A 200 12.76 -2.49 -24.65
CA ARG A 200 12.45 -3.12 -25.95
C ARG A 200 12.40 -4.65 -25.89
N HIS A 201 13.23 -5.28 -25.06
CA HIS A 201 13.29 -6.74 -24.91
C HIS A 201 12.00 -7.36 -24.30
N LEU A 202 11.15 -6.55 -23.67
CA LEU A 202 9.86 -6.98 -23.13
C LEU A 202 8.72 -6.92 -24.15
N TYR A 203 8.96 -6.31 -25.32
CA TYR A 203 7.97 -6.24 -26.40
C TYR A 203 8.04 -7.49 -27.28
N PRO A 204 6.90 -7.95 -27.82
CA PRO A 204 6.89 -9.05 -28.78
C PRO A 204 7.83 -8.75 -29.95
N LYS A 205 8.65 -9.74 -30.31
CA LYS A 205 9.40 -9.69 -31.56
C LYS A 205 8.39 -9.97 -32.68
N LEU A 206 8.15 -8.97 -33.52
CA LEU A 206 7.41 -9.12 -34.76
C LEU A 206 8.22 -9.95 -35.76
#